data_AF-A0A9W4S9T0-F1
#
_entry.id   AF-A0A9W4S9T0-F1
#
_cell.length_a   1.000
_cell.length_b   1.000
_cell.length_c   1.000
_cell.angle_alpha   90.00
_cell.angle_beta   90.00
_cell.angle_gamma   90.00
#
_symmetry.space_group_name_H-M   'P 1'
#
loop_
_entity.id
_entity.type
_entity.pdbx_description
1 polymer ?
#
loop_
_entity_poly.entity_id
_entity_poly.type
_entity_poly.pdbx_seq_one_letter_code
_entity_poly.pdbx_strand_id
1 'polypeptide(L)'
;MSSTRGEVAIIGGGIAGMALTLALASHSIPSTIYEMRPETPLPHHAGGGMMLCPNALRILDGLDLYTPLLAQAYPFDYVCYKDRDEKTVDRYPMGGEAQFGYRAVRVFRQELVELLAAACRE
;
A
#
# COMPACT_ATOMS: atom_id res chain seq x y z
N MET A 1 -30.48 -21.50 -15.30
CA MET A 1 -29.47 -21.97 -14.32
C MET A 1 -28.38 -20.92 -14.27
N SER A 2 -28.32 -20.15 -13.18
CA SER A 2 -27.32 -19.09 -13.02
C SER A 2 -25.94 -19.73 -12.95
N SER A 3 -25.05 -19.36 -13.86
CA SER A 3 -23.63 -19.70 -13.78
C SER A 3 -23.12 -19.23 -12.42
N THR A 4 -22.72 -20.17 -11.56
CA THR A 4 -21.96 -19.84 -10.36
C THR A 4 -20.69 -19.14 -10.84
N ARG A 5 -20.67 -17.79 -10.79
CA ARG A 5 -19.43 -17.05 -10.98
C ARG A 5 -18.44 -17.64 -9.98
N GLY A 6 -17.38 -18.26 -10.48
CA GLY A 6 -16.36 -18.87 -9.63
C GLY A 6 -15.82 -17.82 -8.67
N GLU A 7 -15.76 -18.18 -7.39
CA GLU A 7 -15.13 -17.36 -6.37
C GLU A 7 -13.60 -17.45 -6.52
N VAL A 8 -12.92 -16.32 -6.38
CA VAL A 8 -11.45 -16.27 -6.46
C VAL A 8 -10.86 -16.57 -5.08
N ALA A 9 -10.10 -17.66 -4.96
CA ALA A 9 -9.31 -17.93 -3.77
C ALA A 9 -7.95 -17.22 -3.86
N ILE A 10 -7.61 -16.43 -2.84
CA ILE A 10 -6.34 -15.71 -2.73
C ILE A 10 -5.54 -16.29 -1.57
N ILE A 11 -4.34 -16.80 -1.84
CA ILE A 11 -3.47 -17.40 -0.81
C ILE A 11 -2.43 -16.37 -0.38
N GLY A 12 -2.61 -15.82 0.83
CA GLY A 12 -1.75 -14.82 1.46
C GLY A 12 -2.45 -13.47 1.67
N GLY A 13 -2.62 -13.08 2.93
CA GLY A 13 -3.21 -11.81 3.39
C GLY A 13 -2.19 -10.69 3.56
N GLY A 14 -1.20 -10.62 2.67
CA GLY A 14 -0.25 -9.51 2.61
C GLY A 14 -0.81 -8.31 1.82
N ILE A 15 0.00 -7.26 1.68
CA ILE A 15 -0.33 -6.04 0.92
C ILE A 15 -0.89 -6.39 -0.47
N ALA A 16 -0.21 -7.28 -1.21
CA ALA A 16 -0.62 -7.65 -2.56
C ALA A 16 -1.96 -8.43 -2.59
N GLY A 17 -2.17 -9.36 -1.66
CA GLY A 17 -3.39 -10.15 -1.59
C GLY A 17 -4.60 -9.29 -1.25
N MET A 18 -4.47 -8.41 -0.26
CA MET A 18 -5.52 -7.48 0.12
C MET A 18 -5.80 -6.44 -0.98
N ALA A 19 -4.77 -5.87 -1.61
CA ALA A 19 -4.95 -4.96 -2.74
C ALA A 19 -5.68 -5.63 -3.92
N LEU A 20 -5.38 -6.92 -4.19
CA LEU A 20 -6.10 -7.70 -5.20
C LEU A 20 -7.56 -7.91 -4.81
N THR A 21 -7.84 -8.27 -3.55
CA THR A 21 -9.22 -8.43 -3.05
C THR A 21 -10.04 -7.16 -3.23
N LEU A 22 -9.50 -6.01 -2.85
CA LEU A 22 -10.17 -4.72 -3.02
C LEU A 22 -10.42 -4.39 -4.51
N ALA A 23 -9.44 -4.68 -5.37
CA ALA A 23 -9.60 -4.49 -6.81
C ALA A 23 -10.64 -5.44 -7.42
N LEU A 24 -10.75 -6.69 -6.95
CA LEU A 24 -11.79 -7.62 -7.39
C LEU A 24 -13.18 -7.17 -6.90
N ALA A 25 -13.26 -6.68 -5.66
CA ALA A 25 -14.49 -6.16 -5.07
C ALA A 25 -15.03 -4.95 -5.87
N SER A 26 -14.17 -4.03 -6.31
CA SER A 26 -14.59 -2.89 -7.16
C SER A 26 -15.15 -3.31 -8.52
N HIS A 27 -14.86 -4.53 -8.97
CA HIS A 27 -15.43 -5.16 -10.17
C HIS A 27 -16.57 -6.16 -9.89
N SER A 28 -17.07 -6.21 -8.64
CA SER A 28 -18.11 -7.17 -8.22
C SER A 28 -17.73 -8.64 -8.47
N ILE A 29 -16.46 -8.97 -8.29
CA ILE A 29 -15.92 -10.33 -8.37
C ILE A 29 -15.72 -10.84 -6.93
N PRO A 30 -16.42 -11.90 -6.51
CA PRO A 30 -16.27 -12.45 -5.16
C PRO A 30 -14.89 -13.09 -4.98
N SER A 31 -14.28 -12.87 -3.81
CA SER A 31 -12.99 -13.46 -3.47
C SER A 31 -12.86 -13.71 -1.97
N THR A 32 -12.08 -14.72 -1.60
CA THR A 32 -11.75 -15.06 -0.21
C THR A 32 -10.23 -15.14 -0.04
N ILE A 33 -9.70 -14.46 0.98
CA ILE A 33 -8.28 -14.50 1.36
C ILE A 33 -8.06 -15.61 2.40
N TYR A 34 -7.03 -16.42 2.19
CA TYR A 34 -6.52 -17.39 3.15
C TYR A 34 -5.12 -16.97 3.60
N GLU A 35 -4.98 -16.58 4.86
CA GLU A 35 -3.69 -16.25 5.48
C GLU A 35 -3.32 -17.33 6.51
N MET A 36 -2.06 -17.77 6.47
CA MET A 36 -1.55 -18.79 7.38
C MET A 36 -1.29 -18.23 8.79
N ARG A 37 -0.90 -16.96 8.87
CA ARG A 37 -0.60 -16.29 10.15
C ARG A 37 -1.89 -15.95 10.88
N PRO A 38 -1.93 -16.10 12.21
CA PRO A 38 -3.06 -15.62 13.00
C PRO A 38 -3.18 -14.09 12.87
N GLU A 39 -4.39 -13.59 13.12
CA GLU A 39 -4.73 -12.17 13.13
C GLU A 39 -4.16 -11.42 14.35
N THR A 40 -2.97 -11.80 14.81
CA THR A 40 -2.32 -11.14 15.93
C THR A 40 -1.58 -9.90 15.40
N PRO A 41 -1.86 -8.70 15.93
CA PRO A 41 -1.06 -7.53 15.60
C PRO A 41 0.39 -7.85 15.93
N LEU A 42 1.26 -7.85 14.91
CA LEU A 42 2.69 -7.77 15.17
C LEU A 42 2.90 -6.42 15.90
N PRO A 43 3.81 -6.33 16.88
CA PRO A 43 4.09 -5.05 17.52
C PRO A 43 4.35 -4.01 16.43
N HIS A 44 3.80 -2.79 16.60
CA HIS A 44 3.63 -1.72 15.60
C HIS A 44 4.89 -1.31 14.78
N HIS A 45 6.04 -1.96 15.02
CA HIS A 45 7.32 -1.71 14.37
C HIS A 45 8.00 -2.96 13.77
N ALA A 46 7.33 -4.12 13.72
CA ALA A 46 7.95 -5.38 13.28
C ALA A 46 8.31 -5.44 11.77
N GLY A 47 8.01 -4.41 10.97
CA GLY A 47 8.13 -4.44 9.50
C GLY A 47 8.97 -3.35 8.85
N GLY A 48 9.56 -2.43 9.62
CA GLY A 48 10.32 -1.28 9.09
C GLY A 48 9.47 -0.29 8.30
N GLY A 49 10.11 0.79 7.84
CA GLY A 49 9.51 1.79 6.95
C GLY A 49 9.63 1.39 5.48
N MET A 50 8.63 1.75 4.68
CA MET A 50 8.62 1.57 3.22
C MET A 50 8.31 2.89 2.51
N MET A 51 8.77 3.02 1.27
CA MET A 51 8.47 4.15 0.39
C MET A 51 7.40 3.74 -0.61
N LEU A 52 6.34 4.55 -0.73
CA LEU A 52 5.32 4.44 -1.75
C LEU A 52 5.48 5.60 -2.73
N CYS A 53 5.76 5.26 -3.98
CA CYS A 53 5.91 6.21 -5.08
C CYS A 53 4.55 6.49 -5.76
N PRO A 54 4.44 7.53 -6.60
CA PRO A 54 3.20 7.96 -7.25
C PRO A 54 2.42 6.84 -7.97
N ASN A 55 3.12 5.85 -8.53
CA ASN A 55 2.48 4.71 -9.19
C ASN A 55 1.63 3.86 -8.24
N ALA A 56 2.12 3.61 -7.01
CA ALA A 56 1.38 2.88 -5.99
C ALA A 56 0.28 3.75 -5.39
N LEU A 57 0.56 5.03 -5.15
CA LEU A 57 -0.40 5.97 -4.57
C LEU A 57 -1.61 6.18 -5.47
N ARG A 58 -1.42 6.26 -6.78
CA ARG A 58 -2.53 6.31 -7.75
C ARG A 58 -3.44 5.07 -7.69
N ILE A 59 -2.89 3.89 -7.39
CA ILE A 59 -3.70 2.68 -7.22
C ILE A 59 -4.50 2.75 -5.92
N LEU A 60 -3.85 3.16 -4.82
CA LEU A 60 -4.53 3.31 -3.52
C LEU A 60 -5.61 4.40 -3.55
N ASP A 61 -5.41 5.45 -4.34
CA ASP A 61 -6.40 6.50 -4.59
C ASP A 61 -7.64 5.94 -5.29
N GLY A 62 -7.46 5.10 -6.32
CA GLY A 62 -8.56 4.39 -6.98
C GLY A 62 -9.26 3.33 -6.10
N LEU A 63 -8.73 3.05 -4.91
CA LEU A 63 -9.34 2.18 -3.90
C LEU A 63 -9.88 2.98 -2.69
N ASP A 64 -9.94 4.32 -2.79
CA ASP A 64 -10.35 5.22 -1.71
C ASP A 64 -9.46 5.18 -0.45
N LEU A 65 -8.24 4.64 -0.56
CA LEU A 65 -7.29 4.47 0.54
C LEU A 65 -6.21 5.55 0.60
N TYR A 66 -6.10 6.41 -0.42
CA TYR A 66 -5.07 7.44 -0.45
C TYR A 66 -5.19 8.44 0.72
N THR A 67 -6.39 9.01 0.93
CA THR A 67 -6.61 9.98 2.00
C THR A 67 -6.39 9.39 3.41
N PRO A 68 -6.95 8.21 3.76
CA PRO A 68 -6.65 7.54 5.02
C PRO A 68 -5.16 7.24 5.22
N LEU A 69 -4.45 6.80 4.18
CA LEU A 69 -3.01 6.53 4.23
C LEU A 69 -2.21 7.77 4.63
N LEU A 70 -2.56 8.94 4.11
CA LEU A 70 -1.81 10.17 4.40
C LEU A 70 -1.82 10.56 5.88
N ALA A 71 -2.81 10.11 6.66
CA ALA A 71 -2.85 10.35 8.10
C ALA A 71 -1.70 9.67 8.88
N GLN A 72 -1.12 8.62 8.29
CA GLN A 72 -0.08 7.78 8.92
C GLN A 72 1.26 7.85 8.14
N ALA A 73 1.32 8.64 7.07
CA ALA A 73 2.43 8.66 6.14
C ALA A 73 3.18 10.01 6.13
N TYR A 74 4.47 9.95 5.78
CA TYR A 74 5.39 11.09 5.76
C TYR A 74 5.76 11.44 4.32
N PRO A 75 5.29 12.57 3.77
CA PRO A 75 5.50 12.90 2.37
C PRO A 75 6.94 13.38 2.08
N PHE A 76 7.45 13.05 0.90
CA PHE A 76 8.75 13.48 0.38
C PHE A 76 8.75 13.51 -1.14
N ASP A 77 9.63 14.31 -1.73
CA ASP A 77 9.71 14.47 -3.19
C ASP A 77 11.02 13.89 -3.78
N TYR A 78 12.09 13.83 -2.97
CA TYR A 78 13.41 13.37 -3.41
C TYR A 78 14.05 12.40 -2.44
N VAL A 79 14.82 11.46 -2.98
CA VAL A 79 15.86 10.73 -2.24
C VAL A 79 17.20 11.40 -2.51
N CYS A 80 17.92 11.73 -1.45
CA CYS A 80 19.24 12.35 -1.54
C CYS A 80 20.31 11.30 -1.27
N TYR A 81 21.27 11.15 -2.17
CA TYR A 81 22.45 10.33 -1.96
C TYR A 81 23.55 11.19 -1.34
N LYS A 82 24.16 10.71 -0.27
CA LYS A 82 25.19 11.42 0.48
C LYS A 82 26.51 10.64 0.46
N ASP A 83 27.62 11.35 0.38
CA ASP A 83 28.94 10.75 0.60
C ASP A 83 29.25 10.59 2.10
N ARG A 84 30.47 10.14 2.40
CA ARG A 84 30.95 9.91 3.78
C ARG A 84 31.04 11.17 4.63
N ASP A 85 31.08 12.35 4.02
CA ASP A 85 31.16 13.66 4.68
C ASP A 85 29.77 14.32 4.75
N GLU A 86 28.71 13.52 4.54
CA GLU A 86 27.30 13.90 4.50
C GLU A 86 26.92 14.91 3.40
N LYS A 87 27.81 15.15 2.43
CA LYS A 87 27.52 16.03 1.31
C LYS A 87 26.62 15.32 0.33
N THR A 88 25.53 15.99 -0.08
CA THR A 88 24.63 15.46 -1.10
C THR A 88 25.37 15.43 -2.44
N VAL A 89 25.56 14.22 -2.98
CA VAL A 89 26.21 13.99 -4.28
C VAL A 89 25.19 13.88 -5.41
N ASP A 90 23.97 13.44 -5.10
CA ASP A 90 22.90 13.29 -6.08
C ASP A 90 21.51 13.36 -5.43
N ARG A 91 20.49 13.63 -6.24
CA ARG A 91 19.07 13.68 -5.85
C ARG A 91 18.22 13.01 -6.92
N TYR A 92 17.48 11.99 -6.51
CA TYR A 92 16.54 11.30 -7.39
C TYR A 92 15.10 11.71 -7.07
N PRO A 93 14.31 12.22 -8.04
CA PRO A 93 12.91 12.55 -7.83
C PRO A 93 12.11 11.26 -7.68
N MET A 94 11.46 11.09 -6.52
CA MET A 94 10.57 9.96 -6.24
C MET A 94 9.10 10.37 -6.22
N GLY A 95 8.80 11.65 -6.06
CA GLY A 95 7.46 12.20 -6.08
C GLY A 95 7.47 13.69 -6.41
N GLY A 96 6.30 14.30 -6.29
CA GLY A 96 6.08 15.72 -6.55
C GLY A 96 4.83 15.90 -7.39
N GLU A 97 3.87 16.66 -6.88
CA GLU A 97 2.54 16.83 -7.49
C GLU A 97 2.62 17.38 -8.92
N ALA A 98 3.48 18.37 -9.15
CA ALA A 98 3.63 19.00 -10.46
C ALA A 98 4.10 18.03 -11.57
N GLN A 99 4.95 17.06 -11.22
CA GLN A 99 5.55 16.13 -12.18
C GLN A 99 4.81 14.79 -12.25
N PHE A 100 4.30 14.30 -11.12
CA PHE A 100 3.79 12.94 -10.98
C PHE A 100 2.35 12.86 -10.46
N GLY A 101 1.70 14.00 -10.18
CA GLY A 101 0.36 14.06 -9.59
C GLY A 101 0.30 13.74 -8.09
N TYR A 102 1.34 13.11 -7.55
CA TYR A 102 1.41 12.70 -6.14
C TYR A 102 2.80 13.00 -5.55
N ARG A 103 2.85 13.39 -4.28
CA ARG A 103 4.08 13.31 -3.48
C ARG A 103 4.31 11.85 -3.09
N ALA A 104 5.57 11.39 -3.12
CA ALA A 104 5.88 10.08 -2.56
C ALA A 104 5.72 10.13 -1.04
N VAL A 105 5.47 8.99 -0.42
CA VAL A 105 5.30 8.93 1.04
C VAL A 105 6.10 7.79 1.64
N ARG A 106 6.56 7.98 2.87
CA ARG A 106 7.10 6.93 3.73
C ARG A 106 6.03 6.52 4.72
N VAL A 107 5.84 5.23 4.90
CA VAL A 107 4.86 4.69 5.85
C VAL A 107 5.48 3.47 6.53
N PHE A 108 5.11 3.19 7.77
CA PHE A 108 5.45 1.90 8.35
C PHE A 108 4.67 0.80 7.63
N ARG A 109 5.32 -0.31 7.30
CA ARG A 109 4.67 -1.41 6.59
C ARG A 109 3.40 -1.89 7.30
N GLN A 110 3.42 -1.88 8.63
CA GLN A 110 2.31 -2.35 9.47
C GLN A 110 1.07 -1.46 9.32
N GLU A 111 1.24 -0.14 9.32
CA GLU A 111 0.17 0.86 9.11
C GLU A 111 -0.56 0.62 7.77
N LEU A 112 0.20 0.38 6.69
CA LEU A 112 -0.38 0.04 5.38
C LEU A 112 -1.14 -1.29 5.39
N VAL A 113 -0.60 -2.31 6.08
CA VAL A 113 -1.25 -3.62 6.21
C VAL A 113 -2.55 -3.49 6.99
N GLU A 114 -2.57 -2.74 8.08
CA GLU A 114 -3.74 -2.51 8.91
C GLU A 114 -4.82 -1.73 8.16
N LEU A 115 -4.44 -0.69 7.42
CA LEU A 115 -5.35 0.07 6.56
C LEU A 115 -6.01 -0.84 5.51
N LEU A 116 -5.23 -1.66 4.81
CA LEU A 116 -5.75 -2.59 3.80
C LEU A 116 -6.63 -3.69 4.42
N ALA A 117 -6.25 -4.19 5.60
CA ALA A 117 -6.99 -5.23 6.31
C ALA A 117 -8.33 -4.71 6.85
N ALA A 118 -8.41 -3.44 7.26
CA ALA A 118 -9.66 -2.80 7.63
C ALA A 118 -10.58 -2.67 6.40
N ALA A 119 -10.05 -2.15 5.28
CA ALA A 119 -10.81 -1.98 4.05
C ALA A 119 -11.35 -3.29 3.47
N CYS A 120 -10.66 -4.42 3.65
CA CYS A 120 -11.15 -5.73 3.17
C CYS A 120 -12.31 -6.31 4.00
N ARG A 121 -12.65 -5.72 5.15
CA ARG A 121 -13.72 -6.21 6.05
C ARG A 121 -15.04 -5.44 5.92
N GLU A 122 -15.02 -4.34 5.19
CA GLU A 122 -16.20 -3.54 4.85
C GLU A 122 -16.93 -4.15 3.65
#